data_AF-A0A3S4GLE8-F1
#
_entry.id   AF-A0A3S4GLE8-F1
#
_cell.length_a   1.000
_cell.length_b   1.000
_cell.length_c   1.000
_cell.angle_alpha   90.00
_cell.angle_beta   90.00
_cell.angle_gamma   90.00
#
_symmetry.space_group_name_H-M   'P 1'
#
loop_
_entity.id
_entity.type
_entity.pdbx_description
1 polymer ?
#
loop_
_entity_poly.entity_id
_entity_poly.type
_entity_poly.pdbx_seq_one_letter_code
_entity_poly.pdbx_strand_id
1 'polypeptide(L)' 'MSTMELNRSHAVGGVGKVAANFFSMLSAWNDARVTRRELNRLSDRELDDIGLCRGDIERIARGF' A
#
# COMPACT_ATOMS: atom_id res chain seq x y z
N MET A 1 20.53 -37.63 17.52
CA MET A 1 19.99 -36.25 17.47
C MET A 1 21.15 -35.28 17.37
N SER A 2 21.39 -34.70 16.20
CA SER A 2 22.25 -33.54 15.97
C SER A 2 22.29 -33.30 14.47
N THR A 3 22.19 -32.12 13.88
CA THR A 3 21.84 -30.76 14.31
C THR A 3 21.91 -29.97 12.99
N MET A 4 21.03 -28.98 12.83
CA MET A 4 21.09 -27.94 11.80
C MET A 4 20.59 -28.33 10.40
N GLU A 5 19.29 -28.63 10.35
CA GLU A 5 18.43 -28.00 9.33
C GLU A 5 18.46 -26.49 9.57
N LEU A 6 19.17 -25.72 8.73
CA LEU A 6 19.13 -24.24 8.70
C LEU A 6 19.74 -23.71 7.39
N ASN A 7 19.32 -24.25 6.25
CA ASN A 7 19.76 -23.77 4.92
C ASN A 7 18.61 -23.15 4.09
N ARG A 8 17.49 -22.75 4.69
CA ARG A 8 16.34 -22.20 3.93
C ARG A 8 16.17 -20.69 4.02
N SER A 9 17.05 -19.97 4.71
CA SER A 9 16.73 -18.60 5.14
C SER A 9 17.75 -17.52 4.75
N HIS A 10 18.76 -17.81 3.92
CA HIS A 10 19.92 -16.90 3.77
C HIS A 10 20.34 -16.55 2.33
N ALA A 11 19.43 -16.61 1.35
CA ALA A 11 19.77 -16.31 -0.07
C ALA A 11 18.96 -15.17 -0.74
N VAL A 12 18.28 -14.29 0.02
CA VAL A 12 17.61 -13.08 -0.52
C VAL A 12 17.99 -11.82 0.30
N GLY A 13 19.27 -11.69 0.68
CA GLY A 13 19.68 -10.74 1.72
C GLY A 13 19.86 -9.27 1.29
N GLY A 14 20.14 -8.97 0.01
CA GLY A 14 20.53 -7.62 -0.42
C GLY A 14 19.65 -7.05 -1.54
N VAL A 15 19.84 -7.56 -2.76
CA VAL A 15 19.19 -7.02 -3.97
C VAL A 15 17.68 -7.32 -4.00
N GLY A 16 17.28 -8.52 -3.57
CA GLY A 16 15.86 -8.90 -3.50
C GLY A 16 15.08 -8.06 -2.48
N LYS A 17 15.71 -7.64 -1.38
CA LYS A 17 15.09 -6.75 -0.39
C LYS A 17 14.92 -5.32 -0.93
N VAL A 18 15.89 -4.79 -1.67
CA VAL A 18 15.79 -3.47 -2.32
C VAL A 18 14.72 -3.47 -3.39
N ALA A 19 14.68 -4.51 -4.25
CA ALA A 19 13.65 -4.66 -5.25
C ALA A 19 12.25 -4.79 -4.60
N ALA A 20 12.11 -5.66 -3.58
CA ALA A 20 10.86 -5.82 -2.85
C ALA A 20 10.38 -4.50 -2.20
N ASN A 21 11.29 -3.73 -1.62
CA ASN A 21 10.96 -2.43 -1.03
C ASN A 21 10.51 -1.42 -2.10
N PHE A 22 11.16 -1.40 -3.26
CA PHE A 22 10.76 -0.55 -4.37
C PHE A 22 9.38 -0.93 -4.92
N PHE A 23 9.12 -2.23 -5.13
CA PHE A 23 7.79 -2.71 -5.53
C PHE A 23 6.72 -2.39 -4.49
N SER A 24 7.03 -2.50 -3.19
CA SER A 24 6.11 -2.13 -2.12
C SER A 24 5.78 -0.64 -2.13
N MET A 25 6.77 0.24 -2.33
CA MET A 25 6.55 1.68 -2.48
C MET A 25 5.70 2.01 -3.72
N LEU A 26 5.96 1.37 -4.85
CA LEU A 26 5.17 1.54 -6.07
C LEU A 26 3.73 1.09 -5.89
N SER A 27 3.50 -0.04 -5.22
CA SER A 27 2.15 -0.53 -4.90
C SER A 27 1.43 0.48 -4.03
N ALA A 28 2.04 0.94 -2.94
CA ALA A 28 1.43 1.92 -2.04
C ALA A 28 1.08 3.24 -2.77
N TRP A 29 1.95 3.70 -3.67
CA TRP A 29 1.66 4.88 -4.49
C TRP A 29 0.52 4.66 -5.49
N ASN A 30 0.46 3.47 -6.09
CA ASN A 30 -0.62 3.10 -6.99
C ASN A 30 -1.96 3.02 -6.24
N ASP A 31 -1.98 2.35 -5.10
CA ASP A 31 -3.16 2.20 -4.24
C ASP A 31 -3.68 3.57 -3.82
N ALA A 32 -2.79 4.48 -3.42
CA ALA A 32 -3.13 5.87 -3.14
C ALA A 32 -3.79 6.57 -4.33
N ARG A 33 -3.22 6.42 -5.54
CA ARG A 33 -3.81 7.03 -6.74
C ARG A 33 -5.16 6.42 -7.11
N VAL A 34 -5.33 5.11 -6.95
CA VAL A 34 -6.58 4.40 -7.24
C VAL A 34 -7.65 4.86 -6.25
N THR A 35 -7.39 4.82 -4.95
CA THR A 35 -8.31 5.30 -3.90
C THR A 35 -8.72 6.75 -4.16
N ARG A 36 -7.77 7.64 -4.45
CA ARG A 36 -8.07 9.03 -4.79
C ARG A 36 -8.98 9.14 -6.02
N ARG A 37 -8.75 8.32 -7.05
CA ARG A 37 -9.54 8.33 -8.28
C ARG A 37 -10.95 7.82 -8.03
N GLU A 38 -11.12 6.72 -7.31
CA GLU A 38 -12.43 6.17 -6.98
C GLU A 38 -13.23 7.15 -6.12
N LEU A 39 -12.64 7.70 -5.05
CA LEU A 39 -13.32 8.69 -4.21
C LEU A 39 -13.65 9.98 -4.97
N ASN A 40 -12.81 10.41 -5.92
CA ASN A 40 -13.13 11.58 -6.74
C ASN A 40 -14.26 11.35 -7.75
N ARG A 41 -14.52 10.10 -8.15
CA ARG A 41 -15.66 9.76 -9.03
C ARG A 41 -16.99 9.88 -8.31
N LEU A 42 -17.01 9.74 -6.98
CA LEU A 42 -18.20 9.91 -6.17
C LEU A 42 -18.62 11.39 -6.15
N SER A 43 -19.93 11.60 -6.16
CA SER A 43 -20.56 12.89 -5.92
C SER A 43 -20.44 13.31 -4.45
N ASP A 44 -20.68 14.59 -4.16
CA ASP A 44 -20.57 15.09 -2.79
C ASP A 44 -21.57 14.43 -1.83
N ARG A 45 -22.75 14.03 -2.32
CA ARG A 45 -23.73 13.26 -1.53
C ARG A 45 -23.27 11.83 -1.27
N GLU A 46 -22.71 11.15 -2.27
CA GLU A 46 -22.20 9.80 -2.07
C GLU A 46 -21.02 9.77 -1.10
N LEU A 47 -20.20 10.83 -1.09
CA LEU A 47 -19.16 11.00 -0.06
C LEU A 47 -19.79 11.26 1.32
N ASP A 48 -20.82 12.11 1.41
CA ASP A 48 -21.54 12.40 2.66
C ASP A 48 -22.23 11.15 3.23
N ASP A 49 -22.80 10.29 2.38
CA ASP A 49 -23.44 9.02 2.76
C ASP A 49 -22.48 8.06 3.46
N ILE A 50 -21.18 8.13 3.12
CA ILE A 50 -20.11 7.36 3.78
C ILE A 50 -19.36 8.18 4.85
N GLY A 51 -19.84 9.39 5.16
CA GLY A 51 -19.28 10.28 6.18
C GLY A 51 -17.95 10.93 5.80
N LEU A 52 -17.70 11.13 4.50
CA LEU A 52 -16.48 11.75 3.99
C LEU A 52 -16.76 13.09 3.31
N CYS A 53 -15.79 13.99 3.38
CA CYS A 53 -15.77 15.22 2.58
C CYS A 53 -14.66 15.18 1.52
N ARG A 54 -14.73 16.03 0.48
CA ARG A 54 -13.69 16.11 -0.56
C ARG A 54 -12.28 16.36 0.01
N GLY A 55 -12.20 17.07 1.14
CA GLY A 55 -10.93 17.33 1.86
C GLY A 55 -10.30 16.06 2.47
N ASP A 56 -11.11 15.05 2.82
CA ASP A 56 -10.62 13.79 3.40
C ASP A 56 -10.00 12.86 2.36
N ILE A 57 -10.34 13.04 1.08
CA ILE A 57 -9.89 12.15 -0.01
C ILE A 57 -8.36 12.07 -0.05
N GLU A 58 -7.66 13.20 0.09
CA GLU A 58 -6.19 13.21 0.04
C GLU A 58 -5.58 12.53 1.28
N ARG A 59 -6.20 12.70 2.45
CA ARG A 59 -5.79 12.06 3.70
C ARG A 59 -5.94 10.54 3.61
N ILE A 60 -7.11 10.05 3.18
CA ILE A 60 -7.40 8.62 3.03
C ILE A 60 -6.56 8.00 1.93
N ALA A 61 -6.40 8.67 0.78
CA ALA A 61 -5.58 8.17 -0.31
C ALA A 61 -4.13 7.96 0.13
N ARG A 62 -3.57 8.85 0.94
CA ARG A 62 -2.19 8.73 1.39
C ARG A 62 -1.99 7.76 2.55
N GLY A 63 -3.05 7.41 3.29
CA GLY A 63 -3.01 6.42 4.36
C GLY A 63 -2.40 6.91 5.67
N PHE A 64 -2.49 8.21 5.96
CA PHE A 64 -2.03 8.82 7.22
C PHE A 64 -2.97 9.92 7.71
#